data_AF-A0A1J4SU09-F1
#
_entry.id   AF-A0A1J4SU09-F1
#
_cell.length_a   1.000
_cell.length_b   1.000
_cell.length_c   1.000
_cell.angle_alpha   90.00
_cell.angle_beta   90.00
_cell.angle_gamma   90.00
#
_symmetry.space_group_name_H-M   'P 1'
#
loop_
_entity.id
_entity.type
_entity.pdbx_description
1 polymer ?
#
loop_
_entity_poly.entity_id
_entity_poly.type
_entity_poly.pdbx_seq_one_letter_code
_entity_poly.pdbx_strand_id
1 'polypeptide(L)'
;MPISAYILIAAALHLGAFVAYPQSGRFAFPFLAVSMILWAGFSIFINRAANQYGKAWKTAIAVIFALACAFSSLSFLPQKDGISALHKLMAGKYPDRNNLFFGLARLGIYAPGLLPAKKQETLP
;
A
#
# COMPACT_ATOMS: atom_id res chain seq x y z
N MET A 1 17.63 8.32 11.10
CA MET A 1 16.68 8.63 10.01
C MET A 1 15.61 9.54 10.60
N PRO A 2 15.19 10.61 9.92
CA PRO A 2 14.16 11.50 10.46
C PRO A 2 12.83 10.77 10.59
N ILE A 3 11.96 11.22 11.51
CA ILE A 3 10.62 10.64 11.70
C ILE A 3 9.78 10.70 10.42
N SER A 4 9.93 11.78 9.64
CA SER A 4 9.25 11.98 8.37
C SER A 4 9.49 10.83 7.39
N ALA A 5 10.69 10.23 7.40
CA ALA A 5 10.99 9.10 6.54
C ALA A 5 10.16 7.85 6.89
N TYR A 6 9.94 7.57 8.18
CA TYR A 6 9.08 6.45 8.61
C TYR A 6 7.62 6.70 8.20
N ILE A 7 7.13 7.93 8.37
CA ILE A 7 5.77 8.31 7.96
C ILE A 7 5.60 8.16 6.44
N LEU A 8 6.59 8.61 5.66
CA LEU A 8 6.56 8.48 4.20
C LEU A 8 6.61 7.01 3.75
N ILE A 9 7.40 6.16 4.41
CA ILE A 9 7.41 4.71 4.15
C ILE A 9 6.04 4.11 4.42
N ALA A 10 5.43 4.42 5.57
CA ALA A 10 4.10 3.93 5.91
C ALA A 10 3.05 4.40 4.88
N ALA A 11 3.08 5.68 4.51
CA ALA A 11 2.20 6.27 3.50
C ALA A 11 2.34 5.56 2.14
N ALA A 12 3.58 5.43 1.66
CA ALA A 12 3.86 4.83 0.36
C ALA A 12 3.39 3.37 0.28
N LEU A 13 3.60 2.58 1.34
CA LEU A 13 3.21 1.17 1.35
C LEU A 13 1.69 0.96 1.48
N HIS A 14 1.01 1.80 2.26
CA HIS A 14 -0.45 1.72 2.40
C HIS A 14 -1.17 2.23 1.15
N LEU A 15 -0.74 3.38 0.61
CA LEU A 15 -1.27 3.91 -0.65
C LEU A 15 -0.93 2.99 -1.82
N GLY A 16 0.29 2.46 -1.87
CA GLY A 16 0.71 1.50 -2.88
C GLY A 16 -0.17 0.25 -2.89
N ALA A 17 -0.42 -0.36 -1.73
CA ALA A 17 -1.33 -1.50 -1.63
C ALA A 17 -2.78 -1.12 -2.01
N PHE A 18 -3.26 0.05 -1.58
CA PHE A 18 -4.60 0.55 -1.90
C PHE A 18 -4.82 0.75 -3.40
N VAL A 19 -3.82 1.29 -4.11
CA VAL A 19 -3.85 1.50 -5.56
C VAL A 19 -3.64 0.18 -6.31
N ALA A 20 -2.73 -0.67 -5.86
CA ALA A 20 -2.43 -1.97 -6.49
C ALA A 20 -3.61 -2.94 -6.39
N TYR A 21 -4.36 -2.93 -5.29
CA TYR A 21 -5.49 -3.84 -5.06
C TYR A 21 -6.80 -3.05 -4.93
N PRO A 22 -7.31 -2.50 -6.06
CA PRO A 22 -8.41 -1.53 -6.07
C PRO A 22 -9.77 -2.16 -5.75
N GLN A 23 -9.87 -3.49 -5.76
CA GLN A 23 -11.05 -4.28 -5.43
C GLN A 23 -11.37 -4.25 -3.93
N SER A 24 -10.98 -3.19 -3.23
CA SER A 24 -11.18 -3.04 -1.80
C SER A 24 -12.64 -2.71 -1.46
N GLY A 25 -13.10 -3.17 -0.31
CA GLY A 25 -14.49 -3.04 0.16
C GLY A 25 -14.88 -1.64 0.63
N ARG A 26 -16.11 -1.48 1.14
CA ARG A 26 -16.65 -0.22 1.68
C ARG A 26 -15.74 0.43 2.74
N PHE A 27 -15.01 -0.38 3.50
CA PHE A 27 -14.12 0.06 4.58
C PHE A 27 -12.70 0.39 4.15
N ALA A 28 -12.38 0.42 2.85
CA ALA A 28 -11.01 0.66 2.39
C ALA A 28 -10.46 2.05 2.74
N PHE A 29 -11.26 3.10 2.58
CA PHE A 29 -10.87 4.47 2.94
C PHE A 29 -10.78 4.65 4.46
N PRO A 30 -11.76 4.22 5.27
CA PRO A 30 -11.62 4.21 6.72
C PRO A 30 -10.38 3.44 7.19
N PHE A 31 -10.11 2.26 6.62
CA PHE A 31 -8.90 1.49 6.91
C PHE A 31 -7.64 2.31 6.61
N LEU A 32 -7.56 2.94 5.43
CA LEU A 32 -6.41 3.75 5.06
C LEU A 32 -6.19 4.90 6.04
N ALA A 33 -7.25 5.64 6.40
CA ALA A 33 -7.16 6.75 7.34
C ALA A 33 -6.70 6.30 8.73
N VAL A 34 -7.34 5.25 9.29
CA VAL A 34 -6.99 4.70 10.61
C VAL A 34 -5.58 4.13 10.61
N SER A 35 -5.21 3.37 9.57
CA SER A 35 -3.87 2.79 9.47
C SER A 35 -2.81 3.89 9.36
N MET A 36 -3.06 4.96 8.61
CA MET A 36 -2.13 6.09 8.51
C MET A 36 -1.92 6.79 9.84
N ILE A 37 -2.99 7.04 10.61
CA ILE A 37 -2.87 7.62 11.96
C ILE A 37 -2.07 6.69 12.88
N LEU A 38 -2.39 5.39 12.85
CA LEU A 38 -1.73 4.38 13.67
C LEU A 38 -0.24 4.30 13.37
N TRP A 39 0.15 4.17 12.10
CA TRP A 39 1.55 4.07 11.70
C TRP A 39 2.33 5.37 11.84
N ALA A 40 1.67 6.53 11.70
CA ALA A 40 2.28 7.81 12.02
C ALA A 40 2.58 7.92 13.53
N GLY A 41 1.64 7.52 14.39
CA GLY A 41 1.87 7.45 15.83
C GLY A 41 2.99 6.46 16.18
N PHE A 42 2.95 5.26 15.59
CA PHE A 42 3.97 4.23 15.81
C PHE A 42 5.37 4.69 15.37
N SER A 43 5.46 5.51 14.32
CA SER A 43 6.72 6.11 13.84
C SER A 43 7.43 6.94 14.91
N ILE A 44 6.71 7.57 15.85
CA ILE A 44 7.29 8.32 16.97
C ILE A 44 8.10 7.37 17.87
N PHE A 45 7.48 6.24 18.25
CA PHE A 45 8.10 5.25 19.12
C PHE A 45 9.30 4.58 18.45
N ILE A 46 9.15 4.18 17.19
CA ILE A 46 10.23 3.57 16.40
C ILE A 46 11.39 4.54 16.21
N ASN A 47 11.12 5.82 15.92
CA ASN A 47 12.17 6.82 15.79
C ASN A 47 12.96 6.98 17.09
N ARG A 48 12.26 7.07 18.23
CA ARG A 48 12.89 7.19 19.55
C ARG A 48 13.76 5.97 19.88
N ALA A 49 13.27 4.76 19.61
CA ALA A 49 14.04 3.53 19.80
C ALA A 49 15.26 3.48 18.87
N ALA A 50 15.09 3.77 17.58
CA ALA A 50 16.16 3.73 16.59
C ALA A 50 17.28 4.74 16.86
N ASN A 51 16.97 5.89 17.47
CA ASN A 51 17.97 6.92 17.76
C ASN A 51 19.03 6.49 18.79
N GLN A 52 18.77 5.43 19.56
CA GLN A 52 19.73 4.86 20.51
C GLN A 52 20.84 4.02 19.83
N TYR A 53 20.66 3.70 18.55
CA TYR A 53 21.56 2.80 17.83
C TYR A 53 22.37 3.48 16.71
N GLY A 54 23.42 2.79 16.28
CA GLY A 54 24.25 3.20 15.13
C GLY A 54 23.51 3.12 13.78
N LYS A 55 24.18 3.59 12.72
CA LYS A 55 23.60 3.69 11.37
C LYS A 55 23.09 2.35 10.82
N ALA A 56 23.86 1.27 10.98
CA ALA A 56 23.46 -0.06 10.49
C ALA A 56 22.14 -0.55 11.12
N TRP A 57 22.02 -0.40 12.44
CA TRP A 57 20.80 -0.75 13.17
C TRP A 57 19.61 0.14 12.81
N LYS A 58 19.84 1.45 12.61
CA LYS A 58 18.80 2.35 12.10
C LYS A 58 18.25 1.89 10.75
N THR A 59 19.12 1.43 9.84
CA THR A 59 18.68 0.86 8.55
C THR A 59 17.90 -0.44 8.74
N ALA A 60 18.39 -1.37 9.58
CA ALA A 60 17.68 -2.62 9.84
C ALA A 60 16.27 -2.36 10.42
N ILE A 61 16.15 -1.43 11.37
CA ILE A 61 14.86 -1.02 11.94
C ILE A 61 13.94 -0.44 10.85
N ALA A 62 14.47 0.39 9.95
CA ALA A 62 13.69 0.95 8.84
C ALA A 62 13.19 -0.13 7.87
N VAL A 63 14.01 -1.14 7.57
CA VAL A 63 13.62 -2.28 6.73
C VAL A 63 12.53 -3.10 7.42
N ILE A 64 12.69 -3.44 8.70
CA ILE A 64 11.68 -4.18 9.46
C ILE A 64 10.37 -3.38 9.52
N PHE A 65 10.45 -2.07 9.77
CA PHE A 65 9.29 -1.18 9.76
C PHE A 65 8.57 -1.19 8.41
N ALA A 66 9.31 -1.11 7.30
CA ALA A 66 8.76 -1.19 5.95
C ALA A 66 8.08 -2.55 5.70
N LEU A 67 8.72 -3.65 6.08
CA LEU A 67 8.13 -4.99 5.95
C LEU A 67 6.85 -5.13 6.78
N ALA A 68 6.82 -4.59 7.99
CA ALA A 68 5.64 -4.60 8.84
C ALA A 68 4.48 -3.76 8.25
N CYS A 69 4.79 -2.59 7.69
CA CYS A 69 3.84 -1.76 6.95
C CYS A 69 3.28 -2.48 5.72
N ALA A 70 4.13 -3.12 4.92
CA ALA A 70 3.72 -3.88 3.74
C ALA A 70 2.86 -5.09 4.12
N PHE A 71 3.26 -5.83 5.15
CA PHE A 71 2.49 -6.95 5.67
C PHE A 71 1.12 -6.50 6.17
N SER A 72 1.08 -5.42 6.96
CA SER A 72 -0.15 -4.81 7.47
C SER A 72 -1.09 -4.39 6.34
N SER A 73 -0.58 -3.64 5.37
CA SER A 73 -1.40 -3.14 4.27
C SER A 73 -1.93 -4.27 3.38
N LEU A 74 -1.11 -5.28 3.08
CA LEU A 74 -1.53 -6.41 2.24
C LEU A 74 -2.45 -7.41 2.96
N SER A 75 -2.29 -7.57 4.28
CA SER A 75 -3.08 -8.53 5.06
C SER A 75 -4.44 -7.99 5.45
N PHE A 76 -4.51 -6.71 5.84
CA PHE A 76 -5.70 -6.14 6.49
C PHE A 76 -6.49 -5.18 5.61
N LEU A 77 -5.97 -4.77 4.44
CA LEU A 77 -6.75 -3.95 3.50
C LEU A 77 -8.03 -4.71 3.11
N PRO A 78 -9.23 -4.19 3.43
CA PRO A 78 -10.47 -4.91 3.19
C PRO A 78 -10.68 -5.14 1.69
N GLN A 79 -10.89 -6.38 1.26
CA GLN A 79 -11.14 -6.76 -0.14
C GLN A 79 -12.60 -7.21 -0.32
N LYS A 80 -13.21 -6.88 -1.47
CA LYS A 80 -14.62 -7.22 -1.76
C LYS A 80 -14.87 -8.72 -1.87
N ASP A 81 -13.87 -9.47 -2.34
CA ASP A 81 -13.91 -10.92 -2.50
C ASP A 81 -13.54 -11.68 -1.22
N GLY A 82 -13.26 -10.98 -0.12
CA GLY A 82 -12.86 -11.60 1.15
C GLY A 82 -11.45 -12.20 1.17
N ILE A 83 -10.74 -12.18 0.03
CA ILE A 83 -9.37 -12.69 -0.09
C ILE A 83 -8.39 -11.54 0.08
N SER A 84 -7.50 -11.61 1.07
CA SER A 84 -6.55 -10.51 1.32
C SER A 84 -5.59 -10.31 0.14
N ALA A 85 -5.08 -9.08 -0.01
CA ALA A 85 -4.10 -8.76 -1.04
C ALA A 85 -2.82 -9.60 -0.90
N LEU A 86 -2.43 -9.94 0.33
CA LEU A 86 -1.30 -10.83 0.60
C LEU A 86 -1.54 -12.24 0.01
N HIS A 87 -2.73 -12.81 0.21
CA HIS A 87 -3.07 -14.11 -0.39
C HIS A 87 -3.07 -14.05 -1.92
N LYS A 88 -3.56 -12.96 -2.52
CA LYS A 88 -3.50 -12.75 -3.97
C LYS A 88 -2.05 -12.72 -4.46
N LEU A 89 -1.17 -11.99 -3.76
CA LEU A 89 0.25 -11.91 -4.07
C LEU A 89 0.94 -13.27 -3.95
N MET A 90 0.68 -14.03 -2.89
CA MET A 90 1.20 -15.40 -2.72
C MET A 90 0.71 -16.37 -3.79
N ALA A 91 -0.50 -16.17 -4.31
CA ALA A 91 -1.07 -16.95 -5.41
C ALA A 91 -0.56 -16.49 -6.80
N GLY A 92 0.45 -15.63 -6.87
CA GLY A 92 1.00 -15.11 -8.12
C GLY A 92 0.08 -14.11 -8.84
N LYS A 93 -0.98 -13.63 -8.19
CA LYS A 93 -1.89 -12.61 -8.73
C LYS A 93 -1.34 -11.22 -8.42
N TYR A 94 -0.45 -10.76 -9.28
CA TYR A 94 0.12 -9.42 -9.22
C TYR A 94 -0.84 -8.37 -9.82
N PRO A 95 -0.79 -7.12 -9.33
CA PRO A 95 -1.56 -6.03 -9.91
C PRO A 95 -1.14 -5.76 -11.36
N ASP A 96 -2.12 -5.63 -12.25
CA ASP A 96 -1.92 -5.26 -13.64
C ASP A 96 -2.18 -3.75 -13.88
N ARG A 97 -2.02 -3.30 -15.14
CA ARG A 97 -2.27 -1.91 -15.53
C ARG A 97 -3.69 -1.44 -15.21
N ASN A 98 -4.68 -2.33 -15.40
CA ASN A 98 -6.08 -2.02 -15.12
C ASN A 98 -6.30 -1.80 -13.63
N ASN A 99 -5.70 -2.64 -12.78
CA ASN A 99 -5.77 -2.50 -11.34
C ASN A 99 -5.22 -1.14 -10.90
N LEU A 100 -4.06 -0.75 -11.41
CA LEU A 100 -3.46 0.56 -11.12
C LEU A 100 -4.33 1.72 -11.61
N PHE A 101 -4.91 1.61 -12.80
CA PHE A 101 -5.83 2.61 -13.34
C PHE A 101 -7.03 2.83 -12.42
N PHE A 102 -7.73 1.76 -12.04
CA PHE A 102 -8.87 1.85 -11.13
C PHE A 102 -8.46 2.33 -9.74
N GLY A 103 -7.29 1.91 -9.24
CA GLY A 103 -6.76 2.36 -7.96
C GLY A 103 -6.50 3.86 -7.92
N LEU A 104 -5.86 4.40 -8.96
CA LEU A 104 -5.61 5.83 -9.12
C LEU A 104 -6.90 6.63 -9.33
N ALA A 105 -7.84 6.10 -10.12
CA ALA A 105 -9.14 6.73 -10.35
C ALA A 105 -9.92 6.92 -9.04
N ARG A 106 -9.79 6.00 -8.08
CA ARG A 106 -10.40 6.14 -6.74
C ARG A 106 -9.80 7.27 -5.91
N LEU A 107 -8.56 7.68 -6.20
CA LEU A 107 -7.92 8.84 -5.60
C LEU A 107 -8.20 10.12 -6.40
N GLY A 108 -9.05 10.07 -7.43
CA GLY A 108 -9.31 11.20 -8.32
C GLY A 108 -8.20 11.44 -9.36
N ILE A 109 -7.25 10.52 -9.50
CA ILE A 109 -6.13 10.64 -10.44
C ILE A 109 -6.49 9.89 -11.73
N TYR A 110 -6.71 10.65 -12.81
CA TYR A 110 -6.95 10.08 -14.13
C TYR A 110 -5.63 9.85 -14.88
N ALA A 111 -5.27 8.59 -15.10
CA ALA A 111 -4.04 8.18 -15.77
C ALA A 111 -4.34 7.44 -17.09
N PRO A 112 -4.61 8.15 -18.20
CA PRO A 112 -5.07 7.54 -19.46
C PRO A 112 -4.07 6.56 -20.08
N GLY A 113 -2.77 6.72 -19.81
CA GLY A 113 -1.73 5.78 -20.27
C GLY A 113 -1.83 4.37 -19.66
N LEU A 114 -2.66 4.18 -18.62
CA LEU A 114 -2.94 2.88 -18.01
C LEU A 114 -4.25 2.26 -18.50
N LEU A 115 -4.98 2.92 -19.41
CA LEU A 115 -6.20 2.36 -19.97
C LEU A 115 -5.90 1.02 -20.67
N PRO A 116 -6.78 0.03 -20.53
CA PRO A 116 -6.68 -1.18 -21.35
C PRO A 116 -6.73 -0.78 -22.82
N ALA A 117 -5.88 -1.38 -23.65
CA ALA A 117 -5.99 -1.23 -25.09
C ALA A 117 -7.43 -1.57 -25.50
N LYS A 118 -8.10 -0.67 -26.23
CA LYS A 118 -9.42 -0.96 -26.80
C LYS A 118 -9.30 -2.28 -27.57
N LYS A 119 -9.99 -3.33 -27.13
CA LYS A 119 -10.24 -4.50 -27.98
C LYS A 119 -10.86 -3.93 -29.26
N GLN A 120 -10.18 -4.07 -30.39
CA GLN A 120 -10.81 -3.86 -31.68
C GLN A 120 -11.99 -4.82 -31.71
N GLU A 121 -13.21 -4.27 -31.72
CA GLU A 121 -14.41 -5.04 -32.04
C GLU A 121 -14.18 -5.56 -33.46
N THR A 122 -13.79 -6.83 -33.58
CA THR A 122 -13.92 -7.54 -34.85
C THR A 122 -15.41 -7.63 -35.10
N LEU A 123 -15.92 -6.72 -35.92
CA LEU A 123 -17.25 -6.83 -36.52
C LEU A 123 -17.34 -8.21 -37.21
N PRO A 124 -18.46 -8.94 -37.03
CA PRO A 124 -18.66 -10.25 -37.63
C PRO A 124 -18.65 -10.20 -39.17
#